data_AF-A0A5Q3QDK7-F1
#
_entry.id   AF-A0A5Q3QDK7-F1
#
_cell.length_a   1.000
_cell.length_b   1.000
_cell.length_c   1.000
_cell.angle_alpha   90.00
_cell.angle_beta   90.00
_cell.angle_gamma   90.00
#
_symmetry.space_group_name_H-M   'P 1'
#
loop_
_entity.id
_entity.type
_entity.pdbx_description
1 polymer ?
#
loop_
_entity_poly.entity_id
_entity_poly.type
_entity_poly.pdbx_seq_one_letter_code
_entity_poly.pdbx_strand_id
1 'polypeptide(L)'
;MPRARPVVGCRGGSPSTYAEGVPPLAVWILTIIWLAGIPVGIYAFVHALVQRADAFTAADKLSKPAWLGITGGGALVLALFQGPGTIFWIAGLVATLIYIVDVRPKVTEVQKGSSW
;
A
#
# COMPACT_ATOMS: atom_id res chain seq x y z
N MET A 1 60.65 -34.46 -21.24
CA MET A 1 59.79 -33.49 -21.97
C MET A 1 58.43 -33.40 -21.29
N PRO A 2 58.13 -32.33 -20.54
CA PRO A 2 56.84 -32.17 -19.86
C PRO A 2 55.79 -31.54 -20.80
N ARG A 3 54.63 -32.19 -20.97
CA ARG A 3 53.48 -31.61 -21.69
C ARG A 3 52.73 -30.64 -20.78
N ALA A 4 52.68 -29.36 -21.15
CA ALA A 4 51.74 -28.42 -20.57
C ALA A 4 50.30 -28.83 -20.96
N ARG A 5 49.42 -28.98 -19.96
CA ARG A 5 47.97 -29.14 -20.20
C ARG A 5 47.33 -27.76 -20.35
N PRO A 6 46.42 -27.55 -21.31
CA PRO A 6 45.71 -26.28 -21.44
C PRO A 6 44.78 -26.08 -20.23
N VAL A 7 44.92 -24.93 -19.57
CA VAL A 7 43.97 -24.46 -18.58
C VAL A 7 42.65 -24.15 -19.28
N VAL A 8 41.60 -24.92 -18.95
CA VAL A 8 40.22 -24.64 -19.35
C VAL A 8 39.84 -23.31 -18.69
N GLY A 9 39.79 -22.25 -19.50
CA GLY A 9 39.31 -20.95 -19.06
C GLY A 9 37.89 -21.08 -18.54
N CYS A 10 37.67 -20.63 -17.29
CA CYS A 10 36.33 -20.45 -16.73
C CYS A 10 35.54 -19.54 -17.68
N ARG A 11 34.63 -20.15 -18.44
CA ARG A 11 33.66 -19.45 -19.28
C ARG A 11 32.93 -18.45 -18.37
N GLY A 12 33.16 -17.16 -18.65
CA GLY A 12 32.61 -16.05 -17.88
C GLY A 12 31.13 -16.28 -17.60
N GLY A 13 30.76 -16.17 -16.33
CA GLY A 13 29.37 -16.09 -15.93
C GLY A 13 28.71 -15.04 -16.82
N SER A 14 27.64 -15.45 -17.49
CA SER A 14 26.75 -14.56 -18.23
C SER A 14 26.55 -13.29 -17.40
N PRO A 15 26.78 -12.09 -17.97
CA PRO A 15 26.58 -10.85 -17.26
C PRO A 15 25.17 -10.88 -16.71
N SER A 16 25.12 -10.96 -15.39
CA SER A 16 24.01 -10.65 -14.52
C SER A 16 22.86 -9.97 -15.26
N THR A 17 21.79 -10.73 -15.52
CA THR A 17 20.47 -10.21 -15.90
C THR A 17 19.88 -9.24 -14.85
N TYR A 18 20.59 -9.06 -13.73
CA TYR A 18 20.35 -8.14 -12.63
C TYR A 18 21.24 -6.87 -12.66
N ALA A 19 22.20 -6.76 -13.60
CA ALA A 19 23.06 -5.58 -13.75
C ALA A 19 22.54 -4.56 -14.77
N GLU A 20 21.63 -4.97 -15.66
CA GLU A 20 20.82 -4.03 -16.42
C GLU A 20 19.65 -3.62 -15.53
N GLY A 21 19.36 -2.33 -15.45
CA GLY A 21 18.51 -1.71 -14.43
C GLY A 21 17.13 -2.33 -14.23
N VAL A 22 16.47 -1.90 -13.16
CA VAL A 22 15.10 -2.30 -12.74
C VAL A 22 14.26 -2.67 -13.96
N PRO A 23 13.80 -3.92 -14.07
CA PRO A 23 13.24 -4.39 -15.32
C PRO A 23 11.98 -3.56 -15.63
N PRO A 24 11.73 -3.20 -16.91
CA PRO A 24 10.75 -2.17 -17.24
C PRO A 24 9.34 -2.48 -16.73
N LEU A 25 8.97 -3.78 -16.67
CA LEU A 25 7.72 -4.22 -16.04
C LEU A 25 7.62 -3.84 -14.55
N ALA A 26 8.71 -3.83 -13.81
CA ALA A 26 8.70 -3.50 -12.39
C ALA A 26 8.44 -2.02 -12.20
N VAL A 27 8.98 -1.18 -13.08
CA VAL A 27 8.67 0.26 -13.11
C VAL A 27 7.18 0.46 -13.35
N TRP A 28 6.61 -0.17 -14.37
CA TRP A 28 5.17 -0.06 -14.66
C TRP A 28 4.29 -0.56 -13.50
N ILE A 29 4.63 -1.71 -12.89
CA ILE A 29 3.89 -2.25 -11.73
C ILE A 29 3.91 -1.26 -10.57
N LEU A 30 5.09 -0.75 -10.21
CA LEU A 30 5.24 0.19 -9.10
C LEU A 30 4.52 1.52 -9.37
N THR A 31 4.55 2.01 -10.61
CA THR A 31 3.82 3.22 -11.01
C THR A 31 2.31 3.03 -10.91
N ILE A 32 1.77 1.88 -11.36
CA ILE A 32 0.34 1.58 -11.25
C ILE A 32 -0.08 1.49 -9.79
N ILE A 33 0.69 0.79 -8.94
CA ILE A 33 0.41 0.67 -7.50
C ILE A 33 0.42 2.06 -6.83
N TRP A 34 1.40 2.90 -7.17
CA TRP A 34 1.50 4.24 -6.64
C TRP A 34 0.29 5.10 -7.03
N LEU A 35 -0.07 5.11 -8.32
CA LEU A 35 -1.25 5.83 -8.82
C LEU A 35 -2.56 5.29 -8.25
N ALA A 36 -2.68 3.98 -8.05
CA ALA A 36 -3.88 3.35 -7.48
C ALA A 36 -4.04 3.64 -5.98
N GLY A 37 -2.96 3.90 -5.24
CA GLY A 37 -3.04 4.26 -3.82
C GLY A 37 -3.79 5.57 -3.58
N ILE A 38 -3.64 6.56 -4.46
CA ILE A 38 -4.28 7.88 -4.34
C ILE A 38 -5.82 7.80 -4.33
N PRO A 39 -6.51 7.22 -5.33
CA PRO A 39 -7.97 7.11 -5.32
C PRO A 39 -8.47 6.23 -4.16
N VAL A 40 -7.70 5.22 -3.73
CA VAL A 40 -8.05 4.38 -2.58
C VAL A 40 -8.00 5.18 -1.27
N GLY A 41 -6.99 6.02 -1.09
CA GLY A 41 -6.89 6.95 0.04
C GLY A 41 -8.05 7.95 0.06
N ILE A 42 -8.33 8.59 -1.07
CA ILE A 42 -9.45 9.53 -1.21
C ILE A 42 -10.78 8.85 -0.89
N TYR A 43 -11.01 7.65 -1.42
CA TYR A 43 -12.23 6.89 -1.18
C TYR A 43 -12.42 6.59 0.32
N ALA A 44 -11.37 6.14 1.01
CA ALA A 44 -11.43 5.87 2.45
C ALA A 44 -11.77 7.13 3.26
N PHE A 45 -11.15 8.27 2.92
CA PHE A 45 -11.41 9.54 3.59
C PHE A 45 -12.84 10.05 3.37
N VAL A 46 -13.33 10.02 2.12
CA VAL A 46 -14.70 10.42 1.78
C VAL A 46 -15.70 9.53 2.50
N HIS A 47 -15.46 8.21 2.53
CA HIS A 47 -16.31 7.29 3.26
C HIS A 47 -16.32 7.60 4.77
N ALA A 48 -15.17 7.90 5.38
CA ALA A 48 -15.09 8.27 6.78
C ALA A 48 -15.86 9.56 7.12
N LEU A 49 -15.90 10.53 6.19
CA LEU A 49 -16.67 11.77 6.35
C LEU A 49 -18.18 11.53 6.31
N VAL A 50 -18.65 10.73 5.34
CA VAL A 50 -20.07 10.47 5.10
C VAL A 50 -20.72 9.64 6.22
N GLN A 51 -19.95 8.79 6.89
CA GLN A 51 -20.47 7.87 7.89
C GLN A 51 -20.89 8.54 9.22
N ARG A 52 -21.97 8.04 9.83
CA ARG A 52 -22.58 8.60 11.05
C ARG A 52 -21.67 8.37 12.28
N ALA A 53 -21.55 9.36 13.16
CA ALA A 53 -20.54 9.39 14.23
C ALA A 53 -20.77 8.36 15.34
N ASP A 54 -22.04 8.05 15.61
CA ASP A 54 -22.49 7.04 16.56
C ASP A 54 -22.11 5.61 16.12
N ALA A 55 -22.15 5.34 14.82
CA ALA A 55 -21.80 4.03 14.28
C ALA A 55 -20.31 3.69 14.49
N PHE A 56 -19.40 4.68 14.53
CA PHE A 56 -17.98 4.43 14.77
C PHE A 56 -17.68 4.01 16.21
N THR A 57 -18.30 4.67 17.20
CA THR A 57 -18.12 4.32 18.62
C THR A 57 -18.69 2.94 18.95
N ALA A 58 -19.72 2.50 18.24
CA ALA A 58 -20.29 1.17 18.38
C ALA A 58 -19.52 0.10 17.58
N ALA A 59 -18.91 0.46 16.45
CA ALA A 59 -18.20 -0.48 15.57
C ALA A 59 -16.74 -0.72 15.97
N ASP A 60 -16.08 0.26 16.60
CA ASP A 60 -14.65 0.18 16.92
C ASP A 60 -14.31 0.91 18.22
N LYS A 61 -13.09 0.69 18.74
CA LYS A 61 -12.57 1.32 19.96
C LYS A 61 -12.23 2.79 19.79
N LEU A 62 -12.11 3.27 18.54
CA LEU A 62 -11.68 4.62 18.20
C LEU A 62 -12.88 5.47 17.72
N SER A 63 -12.89 6.74 18.13
CA SER A 63 -13.96 7.69 17.79
C SER A 63 -13.84 8.22 16.35
N LYS A 64 -14.95 8.76 15.82
CA LYS A 64 -15.00 9.37 14.47
C LYS A 64 -13.84 10.34 14.17
N PRO A 65 -13.46 11.32 15.03
CA PRO A 65 -12.36 12.23 14.72
C PRO A 65 -10.99 11.55 14.67
N ALA A 66 -10.77 10.49 15.46
CA ALA A 66 -9.53 9.72 15.39
C ALA A 66 -9.40 9.00 14.04
N TRP A 67 -10.47 8.35 13.58
CA TRP A 67 -10.49 7.69 12.27
C TRP A 67 -10.39 8.67 11.10
N LEU A 68 -11.00 9.85 11.20
CA LEU A 68 -10.84 10.92 10.22
C LEU A 68 -9.40 11.45 10.17
N GLY A 69 -8.73 11.56 11.32
CA GLY A 69 -7.31 11.91 11.37
C GLY A 69 -6.42 10.85 10.72
N ILE A 70 -6.68 9.56 10.99
CA ILE A 70 -5.89 8.45 10.42
C ILE A 70 -6.09 8.34 8.91
N THR A 71 -7.35 8.35 8.44
CA THR A 71 -7.66 8.24 7.01
C THR A 71 -7.30 9.52 6.24
N GLY A 72 -7.52 10.68 6.84
CA GLY A 72 -7.12 11.97 6.26
C GLY A 72 -5.61 12.11 6.17
N GLY A 73 -4.89 11.75 7.23
CA GLY A 73 -3.43 11.69 7.24
C GLY A 73 -2.90 10.66 6.23
N GLY A 74 -3.50 9.47 6.17
CA GLY A 74 -3.12 8.43 5.22
C GLY A 74 -3.34 8.84 3.76
N ALA A 75 -4.49 9.43 3.44
CA ALA A 75 -4.79 9.95 2.11
C ALA A 75 -3.85 11.10 1.72
N LEU A 76 -3.56 12.01 2.66
CA LEU A 76 -2.64 13.11 2.44
C LEU A 76 -1.21 12.59 2.19
N VAL A 77 -0.76 11.61 2.95
CA VAL A 77 0.55 10.98 2.76
C VAL A 77 0.64 10.25 1.42
N LEU A 78 -0.42 9.55 1.01
CA LEU A 78 -0.49 8.91 -0.31
C LEU A 78 -0.46 9.92 -1.47
N ALA A 79 -1.01 11.12 -1.27
CA ALA A 79 -1.03 12.18 -2.26
C ALA A 79 0.27 13.02 -2.30
N LEU A 80 0.88 13.29 -1.14
CA LEU A 80 2.06 14.15 -1.02
C LEU A 80 3.38 13.41 -1.28
N PHE A 81 3.48 12.13 -0.94
CA PHE A 81 4.72 11.38 -1.09
C PHE A 81 4.74 10.61 -2.42
N GLN A 82 5.77 10.88 -3.23
CA GLN A 82 5.97 10.23 -4.52
C GLN A 82 6.81 8.96 -4.36
N GLY A 83 6.22 7.81 -4.68
CA GLY A 83 6.92 6.53 -4.77
C GLY A 83 6.50 5.47 -3.72
N PRO A 84 6.23 4.23 -4.16
CA PRO A 84 5.74 3.14 -3.31
C PRO A 84 6.79 2.55 -2.35
N GLY A 85 8.03 3.06 -2.38
CA GLY A 85 9.15 2.59 -1.56
C GLY A 85 9.46 3.46 -0.33
N THR A 86 8.75 4.57 -0.11
CA THR A 86 8.99 5.40 1.08
C THR A 86 8.20 4.85 2.27
N ILE A 87 8.82 4.86 3.46
CA ILE A 87 8.18 4.37 4.68
C ILE A 87 6.88 5.12 4.99
N PHE A 88 6.83 6.41 4.64
CA PHE A 88 5.65 7.25 4.79
C PHE A 88 4.53 6.78 3.85
N TRP A 89 4.82 6.59 2.56
CA TRP A 89 3.81 6.13 1.60
C TRP A 89 3.21 4.78 1.99
N ILE A 90 4.05 3.85 2.44
CA ILE A 90 3.59 2.54 2.94
C ILE A 90 2.72 2.71 4.19
N ALA A 91 3.12 3.55 5.15
CA ALA A 91 2.32 3.82 6.34
C ALA A 91 0.94 4.41 5.99
N GLY A 92 0.88 5.33 5.02
CA GLY A 92 -0.38 5.90 4.52
C GLY A 92 -1.26 4.86 3.81
N LEU A 93 -0.65 3.99 3.01
CA LEU A 93 -1.36 2.87 2.37
C LEU A 93 -1.93 1.92 3.41
N VAL A 94 -1.15 1.52 4.40
CA VAL A 94 -1.57 0.61 5.47
C VAL A 94 -2.71 1.23 6.29
N ALA A 95 -2.61 2.50 6.67
CA ALA A 95 -3.68 3.21 7.38
C ALA A 95 -5.01 3.20 6.57
N THR A 96 -4.91 3.42 5.27
CA THR A 96 -6.06 3.38 4.34
C THR A 96 -6.64 1.96 4.22
N LEU A 97 -5.79 0.96 4.06
CA LEU A 97 -6.20 -0.44 3.93
C LEU A 97 -6.89 -0.97 5.19
N ILE A 98 -6.35 -0.67 6.37
CA ILE A 98 -6.96 -1.06 7.65
C ILE A 98 -8.37 -0.47 7.76
N TYR A 99 -8.56 0.80 7.39
CA TYR A 99 -9.88 1.41 7.42
C TYR A 99 -10.88 0.69 6.48
N ILE A 100 -10.46 0.36 5.26
CA ILE A 100 -11.33 -0.30 4.28
C ILE A 100 -11.65 -1.74 4.68
N VAL A 101 -10.68 -2.49 5.17
CA VAL A 101 -10.81 -3.92 5.44
C VAL A 101 -11.40 -4.20 6.81
N ASP A 102 -11.10 -3.38 7.82
CA ASP A 102 -11.55 -3.61 9.20
C ASP A 102 -12.72 -2.72 9.59
N VAL A 103 -12.60 -1.40 9.41
CA VAL A 103 -13.57 -0.43 9.96
C VAL A 103 -14.84 -0.36 9.11
N ARG A 104 -14.71 -0.29 7.79
CA ARG A 104 -15.85 -0.20 6.88
C ARG A 104 -16.86 -1.36 7.05
N PRO A 105 -16.45 -2.65 7.08
CA PRO A 105 -17.41 -3.72 7.28
C PRO A 105 -18.09 -3.62 8.66
N LYS A 106 -17.33 -3.34 9.73
CA LYS A 106 -17.89 -3.18 11.09
C LYS A 106 -18.90 -2.04 11.20
N VAL A 107 -18.59 -0.87 10.63
CA VAL A 107 -19.51 0.28 10.61
C VAL A 107 -20.79 -0.06 9.84
N THR A 108 -20.66 -0.80 8.74
CA THR A 108 -21.80 -1.25 7.94
C THR A 108 -22.65 -2.28 8.69
N GLU A 109 -22.03 -3.20 9.43
CA GLU A 109 -22.72 -4.18 10.27
C GLU A 109 -23.54 -3.51 11.39
N VAL A 110 -22.94 -2.54 12.09
CA VAL A 110 -23.64 -1.77 13.13
C VAL A 110 -24.85 -1.03 12.56
N GLN A 111 -24.74 -0.48 11.36
CA GLN A 111 -25.86 0.18 10.69
C GLN A 111 -26.98 -0.80 10.30
N LYS A 112 -26.61 -2.00 9.82
CA LYS A 112 -27.56 -3.05 9.44
C LYS A 112 -28.22 -3.72 10.64
N GLY A 113 -27.53 -3.82 11.78
CA GLY A 113 -28.02 -4.46 13.01
C GLY A 113 -29.18 -3.75 13.73
N SER A 114 -29.83 -2.76 13.09
CA SER A 114 -31.02 -2.07 13.62
C SER A 114 -32.33 -2.38 12.88
N SER A 115 -32.34 -3.29 11.90
CA SER A 115 -33.60 -3.85 11.41
C SER A 115 -33.95 -5.10 12.20
N TRP A 116 -34.93 -4.94 13.09
CA TRP A 116 -35.75 -5.97 13.75
C TRP A 116 -35.83 -7.33 13.03
#